data_AF-A0A7X7MS99-F1
#
_entry.id   AF-A0A7X7MS99-F1
#
_cell.length_a   1.000
_cell.length_b   1.000
_cell.length_c   1.000
_cell.angle_alpha   90.00
_cell.angle_beta   90.00
_cell.angle_gamma   90.00
#
_symmetry.space_group_name_H-M   'P 1'
#
loop_
_entity.id
_entity.type
_entity.pdbx_description
1 polymer ?
#
loop_
_entity_poly.entity_id
_entity_poly.type
_entity_poly.pdbx_seq_one_letter_code
_entity_poly.pdbx_strand_id
1 'polypeptide(L)'
;MTHERELERRSSAVTLSDMEIFVFPELMYSLVLANIMSPRLWRWRDDPWFKGVRKMKPYRRLQRLKQYIMDHYVFNLDLETWGLTNQARELARFSPFLPPEVIAQSNALFGYQGDSYYFDIDIRTHFGLDKY
;
A
#
# COMPACT_ATOMS: atom_id res chain seq x y z
N MET A 1 -20.46 -8.71 19.74
CA MET A 1 -18.99 -8.89 19.67
C MET A 1 -18.51 -9.80 18.53
N THR A 2 -18.70 -11.14 18.55
CA THR A 2 -18.18 -12.00 17.45
C THR A 2 -18.89 -11.80 16.11
N HIS A 3 -20.20 -11.55 16.11
CA HIS A 3 -20.96 -11.30 14.87
C HIS A 3 -20.59 -9.97 14.20
N GLU A 4 -20.50 -8.88 14.97
CA GLU A 4 -20.15 -7.55 14.46
C GLU A 4 -18.73 -7.51 13.90
N ARG A 5 -17.77 -8.16 14.58
CA ARG A 5 -16.39 -8.25 14.10
C ARG A 5 -16.31 -9.03 12.78
N GLU A 6 -17.07 -10.10 12.65
CA GLU A 6 -17.12 -10.88 11.41
C GLU A 6 -17.78 -10.10 10.26
N LEU A 7 -18.85 -9.34 10.55
CA LEU A 7 -19.46 -8.45 9.56
C LEU A 7 -18.49 -7.37 9.09
N GLU A 8 -17.80 -6.71 10.03
CA GLU A 8 -16.80 -5.69 9.73
C GLU A 8 -15.67 -6.27 8.87
N ARG A 9 -15.12 -7.43 9.27
CA ARG A 9 -14.07 -8.13 8.50
C ARG A 9 -14.50 -8.43 7.07
N ARG A 10 -15.76 -8.84 6.85
CA ARG A 10 -16.30 -9.09 5.50
C ARG A 10 -16.47 -7.81 4.70
N SER A 11 -16.88 -6.71 5.35
CA SER A 11 -16.95 -5.39 4.72
C SER A 11 -15.55 -4.94 4.28
N SER A 12 -14.56 -5.04 5.19
CA SER A 12 -13.15 -4.73 4.93
C SER A 12 -12.53 -5.56 3.79
N ALA A 13 -13.02 -6.79 3.56
CA ALA A 13 -12.56 -7.63 2.46
C ALA A 13 -12.96 -7.10 1.06
N VAL A 14 -13.82 -6.07 0.97
CA VAL A 14 -14.23 -5.44 -0.29
C VAL A 14 -13.27 -4.32 -0.70
N THR A 15 -12.78 -3.53 0.26
CA THR A 15 -12.00 -2.31 0.02
C THR A 15 -10.52 -2.48 0.30
N LEU A 16 -10.14 -3.29 1.28
CA LEU A 16 -8.76 -3.69 1.59
C LEU A 16 -7.80 -2.49 1.79
N SER A 17 -8.26 -1.44 2.48
CA SER A 17 -7.37 -0.32 2.85
C SER A 17 -6.29 -0.75 3.84
N ASP A 18 -5.21 0.03 3.96
CA ASP A 18 -4.14 -0.29 4.92
C ASP A 18 -4.66 -0.36 6.36
N MET A 19 -5.63 0.49 6.74
CA MET A 19 -6.30 0.42 8.04
C MET A 19 -7.03 -0.92 8.21
N GLU A 20 -7.77 -1.33 7.19
CA GLU A 20 -8.55 -2.57 7.21
C GLU A 20 -7.67 -3.80 7.32
N ILE A 21 -6.54 -3.82 6.62
CA ILE A 21 -5.54 -4.89 6.73
C ILE A 21 -4.87 -4.88 8.11
N PHE A 22 -4.67 -3.71 8.72
CA PHE A 22 -4.13 -3.65 10.08
C PHE A 22 -5.13 -4.16 11.13
N VAL A 23 -6.42 -3.81 11.01
CA VAL A 23 -7.47 -4.30 11.92
C VAL A 23 -7.68 -5.81 11.74
N PHE A 24 -7.57 -6.30 10.50
CA PHE A 24 -7.78 -7.70 10.12
C PHE A 24 -6.60 -8.23 9.29
N PRO A 25 -5.46 -8.57 9.92
CA PRO A 25 -4.25 -9.01 9.22
C PRO A 25 -4.43 -10.25 8.34
N GLU A 26 -5.42 -11.10 8.65
CA GLU A 26 -5.79 -12.24 7.84
C GLU A 26 -6.24 -11.87 6.40
N LEU A 27 -6.66 -10.61 6.18
CA LEU A 27 -7.04 -10.11 4.85
C LEU A 27 -5.83 -9.79 3.96
N MET A 28 -4.59 -9.80 4.48
CA MET A 28 -3.38 -9.51 3.70
C MET A 28 -3.26 -10.39 2.44
N TYR A 29 -3.51 -11.70 2.57
CA TYR A 29 -3.50 -12.60 1.41
C TYR A 29 -4.62 -12.30 0.41
N SER A 30 -5.76 -11.79 0.88
CA SER A 30 -6.83 -11.34 -0.01
C SER A 30 -6.40 -10.12 -0.83
N LEU A 31 -5.69 -9.16 -0.22
CA LEU A 31 -5.10 -8.02 -0.92
C LEU A 31 -4.06 -8.46 -1.96
N VAL A 32 -3.15 -9.37 -1.60
CA VAL A 32 -2.16 -9.92 -2.55
C VAL A 32 -2.86 -10.56 -3.75
N LEU A 33 -3.87 -11.40 -3.49
CA LEU A 33 -4.62 -12.07 -4.55
C LEU A 33 -5.40 -11.08 -5.40
N ALA A 34 -6.08 -10.10 -4.79
CA ALA A 34 -6.79 -9.05 -5.51
C ALA A 34 -5.85 -8.28 -6.46
N ASN A 35 -4.66 -7.92 -5.98
CA ASN A 35 -3.65 -7.24 -6.81
C ASN A 35 -3.12 -8.13 -7.94
N ILE A 36 -2.81 -9.40 -7.67
CA ILE A 36 -2.37 -10.35 -8.71
C ILE A 36 -3.48 -10.63 -9.73
N MET A 37 -4.74 -10.60 -9.35
CA MET A 37 -5.85 -10.86 -10.28
C MET A 37 -6.34 -9.60 -10.99
N SER A 38 -5.94 -8.40 -10.55
CA SER A 38 -6.44 -7.13 -11.06
C SER A 38 -6.01 -6.89 -12.52
N PRO A 39 -6.94 -6.89 -13.50
CA PRO A 39 -6.60 -6.59 -14.89
C PRO A 39 -6.06 -5.17 -15.04
N ARG A 40 -6.56 -4.24 -14.19
CA ARG A 40 -6.14 -2.83 -14.20
C ARG A 40 -4.66 -2.69 -13.89
N LEU A 41 -4.15 -3.45 -12.91
CA LEU A 41 -2.73 -3.46 -12.58
C LEU A 41 -1.92 -4.08 -13.72
N TRP A 42 -2.36 -5.17 -14.33
CA TRP A 42 -1.60 -5.81 -15.41
C TRP A 42 -1.50 -5.00 -16.71
N ARG A 43 -2.28 -3.93 -16.89
CA ARG A 43 -2.23 -3.08 -18.10
C ARG A 43 -0.85 -2.52 -18.41
N TRP A 44 0.03 -2.37 -17.41
CA TRP A 44 1.41 -1.92 -17.66
C TRP A 44 2.15 -2.82 -18.66
N ARG A 45 1.78 -4.10 -18.77
CA ARG A 45 2.43 -5.05 -19.70
C ARG A 45 2.22 -4.71 -21.17
N ASP A 46 1.15 -3.98 -21.46
CA ASP A 46 0.76 -3.58 -22.81
C ASP A 46 1.32 -2.19 -23.17
N ASP A 47 1.98 -1.51 -22.22
CA ASP A 47 2.59 -0.21 -22.45
C ASP A 47 3.72 -0.30 -23.51
N PRO A 48 3.78 0.65 -24.47
CA PRO A 48 4.84 0.70 -25.48
C PRO A 48 6.27 0.64 -24.91
N TRP A 49 6.49 1.10 -23.68
CA TRP A 49 7.73 0.97 -22.93
C TRP A 49 8.23 -0.48 -22.90
N PHE A 50 7.33 -1.48 -22.83
CA PHE A 50 7.70 -2.88 -22.75
C PHE A 50 7.79 -3.60 -24.10
N LYS A 51 7.67 -2.88 -25.23
CA LYS A 51 7.84 -3.48 -26.56
C LYS A 51 9.19 -4.21 -26.68
N GLY A 52 9.15 -5.48 -27.06
CA GLY A 52 10.33 -6.34 -27.21
C GLY A 52 11.00 -6.81 -25.91
N VAL A 53 10.46 -6.48 -24.73
CA VAL A 53 11.09 -6.79 -23.43
C VAL A 53 11.38 -8.28 -23.23
N ARG A 54 10.54 -9.17 -23.78
CA ARG A 54 10.71 -10.63 -23.65
C ARG A 54 11.97 -11.17 -24.35
N LYS A 55 12.51 -10.44 -25.34
CA LYS A 55 13.75 -10.80 -26.05
C LYS A 55 15.02 -10.39 -25.28
N MET A 56 14.86 -9.59 -24.22
CA MET A 56 15.99 -9.08 -23.43
C MET A 56 16.47 -10.09 -22.39
N LYS A 57 17.75 -10.01 -22.01
CA LYS A 57 18.30 -10.77 -20.88
C LYS A 57 17.53 -10.46 -19.58
N PRO A 58 17.35 -11.43 -18.67
CA PRO A 58 16.55 -11.27 -17.44
C PRO A 58 16.86 -10.01 -16.64
N TYR A 59 18.14 -9.70 -16.44
CA TYR A 59 18.55 -8.50 -15.69
C TYR A 59 18.05 -7.19 -16.32
N ARG A 60 18.14 -7.05 -17.66
CA ARG A 60 17.63 -5.85 -18.35
C ARG A 60 16.12 -5.71 -18.24
N ARG A 61 15.39 -6.84 -18.20
CA ARG A 61 13.93 -6.84 -18.00
C ARG A 61 13.56 -6.26 -16.65
N LEU A 62 14.28 -6.67 -15.60
CA LEU A 62 14.07 -6.18 -14.24
C LEU A 62 14.38 -4.69 -14.14
N GLN A 63 15.50 -4.23 -14.70
CA GLN A 63 15.86 -2.81 -14.68
C GLN A 63 14.82 -1.94 -15.40
N ARG A 64 14.32 -2.38 -16.56
CA ARG A 64 13.23 -1.67 -17.26
C ARG A 64 11.94 -1.59 -16.48
N LEU A 65 11.59 -2.67 -15.76
CA LEU A 65 10.41 -2.68 -14.91
C LEU A 65 10.60 -1.74 -13.72
N LYS A 66 11.76 -1.78 -13.05
CA LYS A 66 12.09 -0.85 -11.96
C LYS A 66 11.94 0.59 -12.43
N GLN A 67 12.55 0.95 -13.56
CA GLN A 67 12.47 2.30 -14.11
C GLN A 67 11.03 2.72 -14.41
N TYR A 68 10.25 1.85 -15.06
CA TYR A 68 8.84 2.13 -15.33
C TYR A 68 8.06 2.43 -14.05
N ILE A 69 8.30 1.65 -12.99
CA ILE A 69 7.65 1.86 -11.69
C ILE A 69 8.03 3.23 -11.13
N MET A 70 9.32 3.58 -11.13
CA MET A 70 9.81 4.88 -10.64
C MET A 70 9.22 6.06 -11.42
N ASP A 71 9.05 5.92 -12.74
CA ASP A 71 8.62 7.04 -13.60
C ASP A 71 7.10 7.25 -13.60
N HIS A 72 6.30 6.20 -13.37
CA HIS A 72 4.84 6.23 -13.57
C HIS A 72 4.05 6.14 -12.25
N TYR A 73 4.70 5.78 -11.14
CA TYR A 73 4.03 5.65 -9.85
C TYR A 73 4.74 6.51 -8.82
N VAL A 74 3.94 7.29 -8.10
CA VAL A 74 4.39 7.90 -6.86
C VAL A 74 4.32 6.81 -5.80
N PHE A 75 5.44 6.54 -5.14
CA PHE A 75 5.42 5.75 -3.92
C PHE A 75 4.78 6.60 -2.85
N ASN A 76 3.52 6.29 -2.54
CA ASN A 76 2.85 6.94 -1.45
C ASN A 76 3.42 6.37 -0.13
N LEU A 77 4.43 7.06 0.41
CA LEU A 77 4.97 6.78 1.76
C LEU A 77 4.07 7.39 2.83
N ASP A 78 3.29 8.41 2.45
CA ASP A 78 2.19 8.97 3.24
C ASP A 78 0.99 8.05 3.10
N LEU A 79 1.02 6.92 3.80
CA LEU A 79 -0.07 5.94 3.83
C LEU A 79 -1.42 6.68 3.82
N GLU A 80 -2.11 6.68 2.67
CA GLU A 80 -3.52 7.05 2.59
C GLU A 80 -4.31 5.89 3.19
N THR A 81 -4.09 5.68 4.48
CA THR A 81 -4.59 4.58 5.30
C THR A 81 -6.11 4.48 5.25
N TRP A 82 -6.74 5.60 4.93
CA TRP A 82 -8.18 5.81 4.89
C TRP A 82 -8.81 5.51 3.53
N GLY A 83 -8.04 5.32 2.45
CA GLY A 83 -8.61 5.14 1.11
C GLY A 83 -9.50 6.32 0.69
N LEU A 84 -10.79 6.06 0.38
CA LEU A 84 -11.76 7.08 -0.05
C LEU A 84 -12.47 7.80 1.11
N THR A 85 -12.00 7.64 2.35
CA THR A 85 -12.57 8.25 3.56
C THR A 85 -11.50 9.04 4.31
N ASN A 86 -11.79 9.50 5.53
CA ASN A 86 -10.87 10.29 6.34
C ASN A 86 -10.59 9.63 7.69
N GLN A 87 -9.48 10.06 8.31
CA GLN A 87 -8.99 9.58 9.60
C GLN A 87 -10.06 9.55 10.68
N ALA A 88 -10.79 10.66 10.87
CA ALA A 88 -11.77 10.78 11.93
C ALA A 88 -12.91 9.74 11.78
N ARG A 89 -13.38 9.52 10.55
CA ARG A 89 -14.44 8.56 10.27
C ARG A 89 -13.98 7.12 10.49
N GLU A 90 -12.79 6.76 10.03
CA GLU A 90 -12.27 5.40 10.16
C GLU A 90 -11.85 5.08 11.61
N LEU A 91 -11.32 6.06 12.35
CA LEU A 91 -11.10 5.93 13.79
C LEU A 91 -12.40 5.63 14.54
N ALA A 92 -13.48 6.34 14.22
CA ALA A 92 -14.77 6.09 14.82
C ALA A 92 -15.30 4.69 14.46
N ARG A 93 -15.21 4.30 13.18
CA ARG A 93 -15.60 2.97 12.67
C ARG A 93 -14.88 1.83 13.39
N PHE A 94 -13.56 1.95 13.59
CA PHE A 94 -12.75 0.88 14.16
C PHE A 94 -12.56 0.94 15.68
N SER A 95 -13.01 2.01 16.35
CA SER A 95 -12.95 2.12 17.81
C SER A 95 -13.49 0.92 18.60
N PRO A 96 -14.50 0.15 18.15
CA PRO A 96 -14.96 -1.05 18.86
C PRO A 96 -14.02 -2.27 18.71
N PHE A 97 -13.13 -2.26 17.71
CA PHE A 97 -12.26 -3.38 17.34
C PHE A 97 -10.79 -3.14 17.68
N LEU A 98 -10.40 -1.88 17.86
CA LEU A 98 -9.05 -1.44 18.14
C LEU A 98 -9.02 -0.55 19.37
N PRO A 99 -8.32 -0.96 20.44
CA PRO A 99 -8.04 -0.08 21.57
C PRO A 99 -7.26 1.17 21.10
N PRO A 100 -7.58 2.37 21.64
CA PRO A 100 -6.89 3.61 21.27
C PRO A 100 -5.36 3.55 21.44
N GLU A 101 -4.86 2.73 22.37
CA GLU A 101 -3.43 2.57 22.60
C GLU A 101 -2.73 1.81 21.45
N VAL A 102 -3.40 0.81 20.87
CA VAL A 102 -2.88 0.04 19.72
C VAL A 102 -2.84 0.91 18.47
N ILE A 103 -3.83 1.79 18.31
CA ILE A 103 -3.89 2.82 17.27
C ILE A 103 -2.71 3.77 17.40
N ALA A 104 -2.47 4.31 18.60
CA ALA A 104 -1.39 5.27 18.86
C ALA A 104 0.02 4.67 18.70
N GLN A 105 0.19 3.36 18.94
CA GLN A 105 1.47 2.66 18.73
C GLN A 105 1.75 2.35 17.26
N SER A 106 0.74 2.40 16.39
CA SER A 106 0.90 2.10 14.96
C SER A 106 1.40 3.33 14.19
N ASN A 107 2.71 3.55 14.27
CA ASN A 107 3.43 4.53 13.44
C ASN A 107 3.20 4.33 11.93
N ALA A 108 2.76 3.12 11.52
CA ALA A 108 2.51 2.75 10.14
C ALA A 108 1.08 3.04 9.64
N LEU A 109 0.20 3.64 10.45
CA LEU A 109 -1.19 3.91 10.04
C LEU A 109 -1.63 5.36 10.18
N PHE A 110 -1.10 6.10 11.16
CA PHE A 110 -1.66 7.38 11.59
C PHE A 110 -0.87 8.60 11.15
N GLY A 111 -0.03 8.43 10.13
CA GLY A 111 0.98 9.41 9.78
C GLY A 111 2.23 9.13 10.59
N TYR A 112 3.28 8.83 9.85
CA TYR A 112 4.63 8.77 10.35
C TYR A 112 4.96 10.12 11.02
N GLN A 113 5.12 10.18 12.35
CA GLN A 113 5.81 11.34 12.97
C GLN A 113 7.31 11.36 12.63
N GLY A 114 7.80 10.32 11.94
CA GLY A 114 9.20 10.09 11.64
C GLY A 114 9.56 10.34 10.18
N ASP A 115 9.45 11.58 9.74
CA ASP A 115 10.43 12.15 8.80
C ASP A 115 11.87 12.07 9.39
N SER A 116 12.25 10.97 10.03
CA SER A 116 13.52 10.76 10.71
C SER A 116 14.07 9.37 10.40
N TYR A 117 13.23 8.32 10.34
CA TYR A 117 13.75 6.97 10.09
C TYR A 117 14.06 6.69 8.61
N TYR A 118 13.28 7.24 7.66
CA TYR A 118 13.62 7.18 6.23
C TYR A 118 14.69 8.20 5.83
N PHE A 119 14.87 9.26 6.63
CA PHE A 119 15.92 10.27 6.45
C PHE A 119 17.29 9.69 6.84
N ASP A 120 17.36 8.82 7.83
CA ASP A 120 18.60 8.17 8.27
C ASP A 120 19.07 7.03 7.33
N ILE A 121 18.20 6.47 6.49
CA ILE A 121 18.51 5.30 5.63
C ILE A 121 18.82 5.71 4.17
N ASP A 122 18.89 7.01 3.87
CA ASP A 122 19.37 7.53 2.57
C ASP A 122 18.54 7.02 1.36
N ILE A 123 17.29 6.65 1.60
CA ILE A 123 16.39 6.05 0.60
C ILE A 123 16.04 7.08 -0.49
N ARG A 124 15.90 8.36 -0.15
CA ARG A 124 15.69 9.41 -1.16
C ARG A 124 16.87 9.51 -2.12
N THR A 125 18.10 9.44 -1.63
CA THR A 125 19.32 9.39 -2.45
C THR A 125 19.33 8.13 -3.32
N HIS A 126 18.93 6.98 -2.76
CA HIS A 126 18.88 5.71 -3.48
C HIS A 126 17.84 5.67 -4.60
N PHE A 127 16.76 6.46 -4.47
CA PHE A 127 15.66 6.55 -5.44
C PHE A 127 15.60 7.89 -6.20
N GLY A 128 16.55 8.80 -5.99
CA GLY A 128 16.68 10.08 -6.69
C GLY A 128 15.55 11.09 -6.39
N LEU A 129 14.92 10.98 -5.22
CA LEU A 129 13.74 11.78 -4.84
C LEU A 129 14.10 13.17 -4.27
N ASP A 130 15.37 13.52 -4.14
CA ASP A 130 15.81 14.81 -3.57
C ASP A 130 15.60 16.02 -4.48
N LYS A 131 15.19 15.80 -5.73
CA LYS A 131 14.90 16.88 -6.69
C LYS A 131 13.49 17.45 -6.57
N TYR A 132 12.65 16.91 -5.69
CA TYR A 132 11.26 17.31 -5.50
C TYR A 132 10.96 17.57 -4.03
#